data_AF-A0A846VEG1-F1
#
_entry.id   AF-A0A846VEG1-F1
#
_cell.length_a   1.000
_cell.length_b   1.000
_cell.length_c   1.000
_cell.angle_alpha   90.00
_cell.angle_beta   90.00
_cell.angle_gamma   90.00
#
_symmetry.space_group_name_H-M   'P 1'
#
loop_
_entity.id
_entity.type
_entity.pdbx_description
1 polymer ?
#
loop_
_entity_poly.entity_id
_entity_poly.type
_entity_poly.pdbx_seq_one_letter_code
_entity_poly.pdbx_strand_id
1 'polypeptide(L)' 'MLVHVFRGPGRVFGVTADATGANLPAKFAPWNALKSAELERERAMPGIDSGECLDDIARYGFHITDAHVRITDQVI' A
#
# COMPACT_ATOMS: atom_id res chain seq x y z
N MET A 1 -12.55 0.05 4.29
CA MET A 1 -12.14 0.88 3.13
C MET A 1 -11.69 -0.03 2.02
N LEU A 2 -12.19 0.14 0.80
CA LEU A 2 -11.68 -0.61 -0.36
C LEU A 2 -10.28 -0.11 -0.70
N VAL A 3 -9.30 -1.02 -0.73
CA VAL A 3 -7.91 -0.72 -1.09
C VAL A 3 -7.44 -1.64 -2.21
N HIS A 4 -6.49 -1.12 -2.97
CA HIS A 4 -5.86 -1.76 -4.11
C HIS A 4 -4.39 -1.96 -3.81
N VAL A 5 -3.95 -3.21 -3.91
CA VAL A 5 -2.58 -3.63 -3.66
C VAL A 5 -1.85 -3.78 -4.99
N PHE A 6 -0.73 -3.09 -5.10
CA PHE A 6 0.17 -3.14 -6.23
C PHE A 6 1.52 -3.71 -5.81
N ARG A 7 2.15 -4.44 -6.72
CA ARG A 7 3.50 -4.97 -6.56
C ARG A 7 4.48 -4.17 -7.40
N GLY A 8 5.50 -3.63 -6.76
CA GLY A 8 6.64 -2.99 -7.41
C GLY A 8 7.82 -3.96 -7.58
N PRO A 9 9.00 -3.46 -8.00
CA PRO A 9 10.22 -4.24 -8.09
C PRO A 9 10.57 -4.94 -6.77
N GLY A 10 11.15 -6.14 -6.86
CA GLY A 10 11.58 -6.92 -5.70
C GLY A 10 10.41 -7.38 -4.82
N ARG A 11 10.41 -6.92 -3.56
CA ARG A 11 9.43 -7.23 -2.51
C ARG A 11 8.68 -5.98 -2.03
N VAL A 12 8.63 -4.94 -2.87
CA VAL A 12 7.89 -3.72 -2.58
C VAL A 12 6.42 -3.90 -2.90
N PHE A 13 5.55 -3.54 -1.96
CA PHE A 13 4.11 -3.50 -2.13
C PHE A 13 3.59 -2.10 -1.81
N GLY A 14 2.72 -1.59 -2.69
CA GLY A 14 1.99 -0.35 -2.49
C GLY A 14 0.52 -0.63 -2.27
N VAL A 15 -0.09 0.07 -1.32
CA VAL A 15 -1.52 -0.02 -1.03
C VAL A 15 -2.12 1.37 -1.13
N THR A 16 -3.22 1.51 -1.86
CA THR A 16 -3.87 2.80 -2.08
C THR A 16 -5.37 2.62 -2.27
N ALA A 17 -6.16 3.68 -2.03
CA ALA A 17 -7.59 3.70 -2.37
C ALA A 17 -7.82 3.99 -3.87
N ASP A 18 -6.79 4.39 -4.61
CA ASP A 18 -6.87 4.62 -6.06
C ASP A 18 -6.76 3.30 -6.84
N ALA A 19 -7.83 2.93 -7.54
CA ALA A 19 -7.90 1.72 -8.36
C ALA A 19 -6.86 1.64 -9.47
N THR A 20 -6.31 2.79 -9.90
CA THR A 20 -5.28 2.86 -10.94
C THR A 20 -3.86 2.82 -10.38
N GLY A 21 -3.68 3.06 -9.08
CA GLY A 21 -2.36 3.19 -8.47
C GLY A 21 -1.58 4.43 -8.91
N ALA A 22 -2.24 5.42 -9.53
CA ALA A 22 -1.59 6.60 -10.09
C ALA A 22 -0.89 7.48 -9.02
N ASN A 23 -1.35 7.40 -7.78
CA ASN A 23 -0.75 8.10 -6.65
C ASN A 23 0.44 7.38 -6.00
N LEU A 24 0.86 6.21 -6.50
CA LEU A 24 2.00 5.50 -5.95
C LEU A 24 3.34 6.10 -6.41
N PRO A 25 4.40 6.08 -5.58
CA PRO A 25 5.69 6.66 -5.91
C PRO A 25 6.31 6.06 -7.18
N ALA A 26 6.74 6.93 -8.11
CA ALA A 26 7.34 6.52 -9.39
C ALA A 26 8.66 5.75 -9.22
N LYS A 27 9.37 5.91 -8.09
CA LYS A 27 10.64 5.23 -7.82
C LYS A 27 10.54 3.70 -7.72
N PHE A 28 9.34 3.18 -7.50
CA PHE A 28 9.05 1.75 -7.49
C PHE A 28 8.13 1.34 -8.64
N ALA A 29 8.01 2.19 -9.67
CA ALA A 29 7.42 1.75 -10.93
C ALA A 29 8.36 0.73 -11.61
N PRO A 30 7.83 -0.18 -12.44
CA PRO A 30 6.42 -0.34 -12.78
C PRO A 30 5.61 -1.01 -11.65
N TRP A 31 4.44 -0.46 -11.36
CA TRP A 31 3.46 -1.04 -10.43
C TRP A 31 2.56 -2.02 -11.17
N ASN A 32 2.40 -3.21 -10.61
CA ASN A 32 1.50 -4.24 -11.14
C ASN A 32 0.35 -4.47 -10.16
N ALA A 33 -0.88 -4.30 -10.61
CA ALA A 33 -2.05 -4.59 -9.79
C ALA A 33 -2.04 -6.06 -9.36
N LEU A 34 -2.10 -6.31 -8.06
CA LEU A 34 -2.06 -7.66 -7.50
C LEU A 34 -3.45 -8.11 -7.07
N LYS A 35 -4.12 -7.32 -6.22
CA LYS A 35 -5.46 -7.61 -5.72
C LYS A 35 -6.11 -6.36 -5.16
N SER A 36 -7.43 -6.42 -4.99
CA SER A 36 -8.19 -5.45 -4.21
C SER A 36 -8.79 -6.15 -3.00
N ALA A 37 -8.92 -5.46 -1.88
CA ALA A 37 -9.50 -6.00 -0.66
C ALA A 37 -10.20 -4.90 0.13
N GLU A 38 -11.22 -5.27 0.89
CA GLU A 38 -11.72 -4.41 1.95
C GLU A 38 -10.80 -4.50 3.16
N LEU A 39 -10.26 -3.35 3.56
CA LEU A 39 -9.42 -3.19 4.73
C LEU A 39 -10.25 -2.62 5.87
N GLU A 40 -10.28 -3.31 6.99
CA GLU A 40 -10.91 -2.90 8.24
C GLU A 40 -9.85 -2.86 9.33
N ARG A 41 -9.91 -1.88 10.24
CA ARG A 41 -8.91 -1.73 11.32
C ARG A 41 -8.78 -2.98 12.18
N GLU A 42 -9.91 -3.61 12.47
CA GLU A 42 -9.99 -4.77 13.37
C GLU A 42 -9.63 -6.09 12.67
N ARG A 43 -9.52 -6.09 11.33
CA ARG A 43 -9.23 -7.27 10.52
C ARG A 43 -7.85 -7.17 9.91
N ALA A 44 -6.89 -7.86 10.52
CA ALA A 44 -5.52 -7.93 10.03
C ALA A 44 -5.45 -8.55 8.62
N MET A 45 -4.73 -7.91 7.71
CA MET A 45 -4.28 -8.54 6.47
C MET A 45 -2.90 -9.19 6.69
N PRO A 46 -2.64 -10.41 6.20
CA PRO A 46 -1.33 -11.02 6.33
C PRO A 46 -0.23 -10.14 5.71
N GLY A 47 0.78 -9.78 6.52
CA GLY A 47 1.94 -9.00 6.10
C GLY A 47 1.74 -7.48 6.04
N ILE A 48 0.58 -6.97 6.45
CA ILE A 48 0.28 -5.52 6.52
C ILE A 48 -0.43 -5.24 7.86
N ASP A 49 0.07 -4.28 8.62
CA ASP A 49 -0.69 -3.74 9.74
C ASP A 49 -1.84 -2.89 9.19
N SER A 50 -3.07 -3.35 9.38
CA SER A 50 -4.27 -2.69 8.84
C SER A 50 -4.48 -1.29 9.41
N GLY A 51 -4.10 -1.04 10.67
CA GLY A 51 -4.22 0.27 11.30
C GLY A 51 -3.24 1.26 10.69
N GLU A 52 -1.97 0.86 10.63
CA GLU A 52 -0.88 1.68 10.07
C GLU A 52 -1.10 1.97 8.58
N CYS A 53 -1.58 0.99 7.82
CA CYS A 53 -1.92 1.15 6.41
C CYS A 53 -3.08 2.15 6.21
N LEU A 54 -4.12 2.09 7.04
CA LEU A 54 -5.23 3.05 6.97
C LEU A 54 -4.80 4.46 7.35
N ASP A 55 -3.95 4.62 8.36
CA ASP A 55 -3.43 5.92 8.78
C ASP A 55 -2.52 6.54 7.70
N ASP A 56 -1.65 5.73 7.10
CA ASP A 56 -0.80 6.17 5.98
C ASP A 56 -1.62 6.55 4.75
N ILE A 57 -2.63 5.76 4.37
CA ILE A 57 -3.50 6.11 3.24
C ILE A 57 -4.29 7.39 3.54
N ALA A 58 -4.79 7.58 4.76
CA ALA A 58 -5.49 8.80 5.14
C ALA A 58 -4.57 10.04 5.12
N ARG A 59 -3.28 9.86 5.46
CA ARG A 59 -2.32 10.96 5.58
C ARG A 59 -1.58 11.29 4.27
N TYR A 60 -1.18 10.27 3.52
CA TYR A 60 -0.31 10.38 2.34
C TYR A 60 -0.99 9.91 1.05
N GLY A 61 -2.17 9.29 1.13
CA GLY A 61 -2.89 8.71 0.00
C GLY A 61 -2.49 7.26 -0.32
N PHE A 62 -1.38 6.77 0.22
CA PHE A 62 -0.89 5.42 0.00
C PHE A 62 -0.08 4.90 1.22
N HIS A 63 0.16 3.59 1.24
CA HIS A 63 1.04 2.92 2.19
C HIS A 63 2.02 2.02 1.42
N ILE A 64 3.31 2.08 1.73
CA ILE A 64 4.34 1.25 1.08
C ILE A 64 5.05 0.37 2.11
N THR A 65 5.23 -0.90 1.73
CA THR A 65 6.12 -1.83 2.43
C THR A 65 7.20 -2.38 1.50
N ASP A 66 8.37 -2.72 2.05
CA ASP A 66 9.37 -3.58 1.41
C ASP A 66 9.63 -4.78 2.32
N ALA A 67 9.39 -5.98 1.79
CA ALA A 67 9.50 -7.23 2.56
C ALA A 67 8.70 -7.21 3.89
N HIS A 68 7.51 -6.59 3.87
CA HIS A 68 6.62 -6.36 5.02
C HIS A 68 7.12 -5.34 6.06
N VAL A 69 8.20 -4.62 5.78
CA VAL A 69 8.65 -3.48 6.59
C VAL A 69 8.04 -2.22 6.01
N ARG A 70 7.35 -1.42 6.84
CA ARG A 70 6.83 -0.12 6.41
C ARG A 70 7.96 0.82 6.04
N ILE A 71 7.83 1.44 4.86
CA ILE A 71 8.77 2.45 4.35
C ILE A 71 8.05 3.71 3.82
N THR A 72 6.75 3.87 4.08
CA THR A 72 5.94 5.00 3.58
C THR A 72 6.55 6.38 3.89
N ASP A 73 7.15 6.53 5.07
CA ASP A 73 7.82 7.76 5.52
C ASP A 73 9.15 8.06 4.80
N GLN A 74 9.75 7.06 4.15
CA GLN A 74 10.98 7.21 3.36
C GLN A 74 10.70 7.61 1.91
N VAL A 75 9.42 7.72 1.53
CA VAL A 75 9.01 7.86 0.14
C VAL A 75 8.05 9.03 -0.10
N ILE A 76 7.74 9.78 0.95
CA ILE A 76 7.04 11.08 0.95
C ILE A 76 7.99 12.23 0.62
#